data_AF-A0A920L877-F1
#
_entry.id   AF-A0A920L877-F1
#
_cell.length_a   1.000
_cell.length_b   1.000
_cell.length_c   1.000
_cell.angle_alpha   90.00
_cell.angle_beta   90.00
_cell.angle_gamma   90.00
#
_symmetry.space_group_name_H-M   'P 1'
#
loop_
_entity.id
_entity.type
_entity.pdbx_description
1 polymer ?
#
loop_
_entity_poly.entity_id
_entity_poly.type
_entity_poly.pdbx_seq_one_letter_code
_entity_poly.pdbx_strand_id
1 'polypeptide(L)' 'MVTWGTSPEMVSDVNGRVPQADDDLIKDHEGYQKALDYMGLESGQSINSIVLDKVFIGSCTNSKLRI' A
#
# COMPACT_ATOMS: atom_id res chain seq x y z
N MET A 1 2.86 -9.30 2.14
CA MET A 1 3.23 -8.07 1.41
C MET A 1 1.96 -7.47 0.83
N VAL A 2 1.68 -6.21 1.15
CA VAL A 2 0.50 -5.47 0.71
C VAL A 2 1.02 -4.24 -0.01
N THR A 3 0.64 -4.09 -1.28
CA THR A 3 0.85 -2.85 -2.01
C THR A 3 -0.31 -1.92 -1.69
N TRP A 4 0.00 -0.66 -1.39
CA TRP A 4 -0.95 0.36 -1.01
C TRP A 4 -0.56 1.65 -1.75
N GLY A 5 -1.52 2.46 -2.19
CA GLY A 5 -1.20 3.67 -2.97
C GLY A 5 -1.44 3.54 -4.48
N THR A 6 -0.86 4.50 -5.21
CA THR A 6 -1.04 4.66 -6.66
C THR A 6 0.10 4.05 -7.47
N SER A 7 1.18 3.62 -6.82
CA SER A 7 2.37 3.05 -7.46
C SER A 7 2.69 1.66 -6.90
N PRO A 8 3.11 0.70 -7.75
CA PRO A 8 3.36 -0.68 -7.32
C PRO A 8 4.56 -0.83 -6.38
N GLU A 9 5.47 0.15 -6.33
CA GLU A 9 6.60 0.22 -5.39
C GLU A 9 6.20 0.60 -3.95
N MET A 10 4.99 1.14 -3.76
CA MET A 10 4.47 1.51 -2.43
C MET A 10 3.97 0.26 -1.72
N VAL A 11 4.88 -0.41 -1.02
CA VAL A 11 4.66 -1.73 -0.45
C VAL A 11 4.93 -1.70 1.06
N SER A 12 4.07 -2.36 1.83
CA SER A 12 4.27 -2.59 3.26
C SER A 12 3.96 -4.03 3.63
N ASP A 13 4.37 -4.42 4.83
CA ASP A 13 4.00 -5.71 5.40
C ASP A 13 2.53 -5.75 5.78
N VAL A 14 1.93 -6.95 5.71
CA VAL A 14 0.51 -7.13 6.07
C VAL A 14 0.26 -6.78 7.54
N ASN A 15 1.23 -7.08 8.41
CA ASN A 15 1.20 -6.70 9.83
C ASN A 15 1.88 -5.35 10.10
N GLY A 16 2.33 -4.68 9.04
CA GLY A 16 3.03 -3.42 9.11
C GLY A 16 2.08 -2.22 9.18
N ARG A 17 2.68 -1.06 8.97
CA ARG A 17 1.98 0.23 8.88
C ARG A 17 2.26 0.86 7.53
N VAL A 18 1.38 1.75 7.12
CA VAL A 18 1.66 2.70 6.06
C VAL A 18 2.83 3.57 6.53
N PRO A 19 3.96 3.63 5.80
CA PRO A 19 5.09 4.48 6.14
C PRO A 19 4.64 5.94 6.27
N GLN A 20 5.24 6.66 7.20
CA GLN A 20 4.91 8.07 7.40
C GLN A 20 5.54 8.88 6.27
N ALA A 21 4.83 9.88 5.75
CA ALA A 21 5.37 10.75 4.71
C ALA A 21 6.67 11.47 5.14
N ASP A 22 6.96 11.54 6.44
CA ASP A 22 8.16 12.16 7.02
C ASP A 22 9.31 11.16 7.24
N ASP A 23 9.19 9.93 6.75
CA ASP A 23 10.26 8.94 6.81
C ASP A 23 11.38 9.33 5.83
N ASP A 24 12.60 9.53 6.34
CA ASP A 24 13.80 9.93 5.58
C ASP A 24 14.13 8.98 4.42
N LEU A 25 13.50 7.79 4.39
CA LEU A 25 13.63 6.79 3.35
C LEU A 25 12.79 7.09 2.09
N ILE A 26 11.82 8.00 2.18
CA ILE A 26 10.91 8.33 1.06
C ILE A 26 11.55 9.42 0.20
N LYS A 27 11.99 9.05 -1.01
CA LYS A 27 12.62 10.02 -1.93
C LYS A 27 11.63 10.98 -2.59
N ASP A 28 10.36 10.58 -2.72
CA ASP A 28 9.30 11.35 -3.35
C ASP A 28 8.17 11.61 -2.36
N HIS A 29 8.41 12.56 -1.44
CA HIS A 29 7.45 12.94 -0.42
C HIS A 29 6.12 13.48 -1.02
N GLU A 30 6.19 14.22 -2.12
CA GLU A 30 5.02 14.85 -2.74
C GLU A 30 4.12 13.80 -3.42
N GLY A 31 4.71 12.86 -4.17
CA GLY A 31 3.98 11.73 -4.73
C GLY A 31 3.36 10.84 -3.66
N TYR A 32 4.07 10.66 -2.54
CA TYR A 32 3.59 9.90 -1.39
C TYR A 32 2.37 10.54 -0.73
N GLN A 33 2.45 11.84 -0.46
CA GLN A 33 1.36 12.59 0.16
C GLN A 33 0.12 12.57 -0.72
N LYS A 34 0.29 12.76 -2.03
CA LYS A 34 -0.82 12.63 -2.99
C LYS A 34 -1.41 11.22 -3.02
N ALA A 35 -0.59 10.17 -2.90
CA ALA A 35 -1.08 8.79 -2.85
C ALA A 35 -1.88 8.52 -1.56
N LEU A 36 -1.44 9.05 -0.42
CA LEU A 36 -2.19 8.97 0.85
C LEU A 36 -3.52 9.69 0.76
N ASP A 37 -3.52 10.93 0.26
CA ASP A 37 -4.73 11.73 0.07
C ASP A 37 -5.70 11.05 -0.91
N TYR A 38 -5.18 10.50 -2.00
CA TYR A 38 -5.97 9.79 -3.01
C TYR A 38 -6.59 8.50 -2.45
N MET A 39 -5.83 7.74 -1.66
CA MET A 39 -6.30 6.50 -1.05
C MET A 39 -7.16 6.74 0.21
N GLY A 40 -7.15 7.96 0.76
CA GLY A 40 -7.78 8.27 2.04
C GLY A 40 -7.11 7.54 3.21
N LEU A 41 -5.79 7.31 3.13
CA LEU A 41 -5.02 6.62 4.16
C LEU A 41 -4.22 7.62 4.99
N GLU A 42 -4.12 7.38 6.30
CA GLU A 42 -3.31 8.22 7.19
C GLU A 42 -1.87 7.72 7.25
N SER A 43 -0.91 8.66 7.31
CA SER A 43 0.50 8.36 7.54
C SER A 43 0.69 7.62 8.86
N GLY A 44 1.32 6.44 8.85
CA GLY A 44 1.55 5.64 10.05
C GLY A 44 0.36 4.74 10.46
N GLN A 45 -0.73 4.74 9.69
CA GLN A 45 -1.89 3.89 9.92
C GLN A 45 -1.51 2.41 9.80
N SER A 46 -2.05 1.56 10.67
CA SER A 46 -1.82 0.11 10.55
C SER A 46 -2.60 -0.46 9.38
N ILE A 47 -1.98 -1.32 8.58
CA ILE A 47 -2.66 -1.96 7.44
C ILE A 47 -3.90 -2.73 7.92
N ASN A 48 -3.80 -3.37 9.09
CA ASN A 48 -4.91 -4.09 9.73
C ASN A 48 -6.04 -3.21 10.26
N SER A 49 -5.83 -1.90 10.40
CA SER A 49 -6.86 -0.94 10.84
C SER A 49 -7.60 -0.27 9.68
N ILE A 50 -7.23 -0.58 8.43
CA ILE A 50 -7.90 -0.04 7.25
C ILE A 50 -9.29 -0.66 7.16
N VAL A 51 -10.33 0.18 7.13
CA VAL A 51 -11.71 -0.25 6.94
C VAL A 51 -11.88 -0.62 5.46
N LEU A 52 -12.28 -1.86 5.19
CA LEU A 52 -12.48 -2.35 3.83
C LEU A 52 -13.96 -2.25 3.44
N ASP A 53 -14.29 -1.30 2.57
CA ASP A 53 -15.67 -1.14 2.06
C ASP A 53 -16.00 -2.11 0.93
N LYS A 54 -15.01 -2.41 0.08
CA LYS A 54 -15.18 -3.28 -1.09
C LYS A 54 -13.95 -4.16 -1.26
N VAL A 55 -14.17 -5.46 -1.40
CA VAL A 55 -13.12 -6.44 -1.63
C VAL A 55 -13.34 -7.08 -2.99
N PHE A 56 -12.37 -6.90 -3.89
CA PHE A 56 -12.33 -7.58 -5.17
C PHE A 56 -11.31 -8.71 -5.10
N ILE A 57 -11.74 -9.93 -5.44
CA ILE A 57 -10.87 -11.09 -5.51
C ILE A 57 -10.74 -11.47 -6.98
N GLY A 58 -9.58 -11.16 -7.56
CA GLY A 58 -9.22 -11.57 -8.91
C GLY A 58 -8.26 -12.75 -8.89
N SER A 59 -8.38 -13.67 -9.85
CA SER A 59 -7.33 -14.65 -10.09
C SER A 59 -6.19 -13.97 -10.82
N CYS A 60 -5.00 -13.92 -10.24
CA CYS A 60 -3.84 -13.54 -11.01
C CYS A 60 -3.58 -14.65 -12.05
N THR A 61 -3.53 -14.31 -13.34
CA THR A 61 -3.00 -15.19 -14.40
C THR A 61 -1.48 -15.29 -14.32
N ASN A 62 -0.91 -15.25 -13.10
CA ASN A 62 0.51 -15.43 -12.84
C ASN A 62 0.87 -16.91 -13.02
N SER A 63 0.86 -17.36 -14.28
CA SER A 63 1.27 -18.70 -14.67
C SER A 63 2.78 -18.83 -14.56
N LYS A 64 3.26 -19.04 -13.34
CA LYS A 64 4.57 -19.66 -13.04
C LYS A 64 4.41 -20.69 -11.91
N LEU A 65 3.40 -21.55 -12.01
CA LEU A 65 3.41 -22.82 -11.29
C LEU A 65 4.12 -23.84 -12.18
N ARG A 66 5.45 -23.94 -12.06
CA ARG A 66 6.14 -25.15 -12.51
C ARG A 66 5.90 -26.21 -11.44
N ILE A 67 5.14 -27.24 -11.82
CA ILE A 67 5.11 -28.54 -11.14
C ILE A 67 6.50 -29.16 -11.25
#